data_AF-A0A1F7NCM1-F1
#
_entry.id   AF-A0A1F7NCM1-F1
#
_cell.length_a   1.000
_cell.length_b   1.000
_cell.length_c   1.000
_cell.angle_alpha   90.00
_cell.angle_beta   90.00
_cell.angle_gamma   90.00
#
_symmetry.space_group_name_H-M   'P 1'
#
loop_
_entity.id
_entity.type
_entity.pdbx_description
1 polymer ?
#
loop_
_entity_poly.entity_id
_entity_poly.type
_entity_poly.pdbx_seq_one_letter_code
_entity_poly.pdbx_strand_id
1 'polypeptide(L)' 'MGGMQALGVGDQVRLREGDAAQAGRVVGRFDDDDGSWILVEWPDTTRRAYLEQDLERVPA' A
#
# COMPACT_ATOMS: atom_id res chain seq x y z
N MET A 1 1.54 -12.80 -19.73
CA MET A 1 1.92 -11.56 -19.02
C MET A 1 1.14 -11.56 -17.72
N GLY A 2 1.80 -11.74 -16.58
CA GLY A 2 1.11 -11.81 -15.30
C GLY A 2 0.55 -10.45 -14.94
N GLY A 3 -0.78 -10.33 -14.84
CA GLY A 3 -1.41 -9.09 -14.38
C GLY A 3 -0.96 -8.81 -12.95
N MET A 4 -0.41 -7.61 -12.71
CA MET A 4 -0.20 -7.13 -11.35
C MET A 4 -1.56 -7.13 -10.66
N GLN A 5 -1.68 -7.94 -9.60
CA GLN A 5 -2.91 -8.04 -8.84
C GLN A 5 -3.03 -6.76 -7.98
N ALA A 6 -4.12 -6.02 -8.17
CA ALA A 6 -4.36 -4.76 -7.46
C ALA A 6 -4.34 -4.95 -5.93
N LEU A 7 -3.83 -3.96 -5.20
CA LEU A 7 -3.80 -3.91 -3.74
C LEU A 7 -5.21 -3.74 -3.19
N GLY A 8 -5.55 -4.55 -2.18
CA GLY A 8 -6.85 -4.58 -1.52
C GLY A 8 -6.75 -4.39 -0.01
N VAL A 9 -7.87 -4.02 0.61
CA VAL A 9 -7.97 -3.90 2.07
C VAL A 9 -7.63 -5.23 2.74
N GLY A 10 -6.73 -5.17 3.72
CA GLY A 10 -6.20 -6.34 4.42
C GLY A 10 -4.83 -6.79 3.94
N ASP A 11 -4.38 -6.36 2.75
CA ASP A 11 -3.04 -6.67 2.26
C ASP A 11 -1.96 -6.07 3.16
N GLN A 12 -0.85 -6.78 3.29
CA GLN A 12 0.38 -6.25 3.84
C GLN A 12 1.21 -5.64 2.72
N VAL A 13 1.72 -4.43 2.96
CA VAL A 13 2.48 -3.67 1.97
C VAL A 13 3.70 -3.02 2.60
N ARG A 14 4.73 -2.78 1.80
CA ARG A 14 5.85 -1.89 2.15
C ARG A 14 6.04 -0.86 1.05
N LEU A 15 6.72 0.23 1.37
CA LEU A 15 7.16 1.20 0.37
C LEU A 15 8.27 0.59 -0.47
N ARG A 16 8.18 0.77 -1.80
CA ARG A 16 9.24 0.35 -2.73
C ARG A 16 10.50 1.17 -2.56
N GLU A 17 10.34 2.45 -2.27
CA GLU A 17 11.42 3.39 -1.99
C GLU A 17 11.21 4.01 -0.61
N GLY A 18 12.22 3.90 0.27
CA GLY A 18 12.20 4.45 1.61
C GLY A 18 12.49 3.44 2.71
N ASP A 19 12.87 3.95 3.89
CA ASP A 19 13.35 3.19 5.04
C ASP A 19 12.21 2.59 5.90
N ALA A 20 11.07 2.28 5.28
CA ALA A 20 9.99 1.55 5.95
C ALA A 20 10.35 0.06 5.96
N ALA A 21 11.29 -0.33 6.83
CA ALA A 21 11.67 -1.72 7.04
C ALA A 21 10.49 -2.60 7.51
N GLN A 22 9.40 -1.99 7.97
CA GLN A 22 8.22 -2.66 8.50
C GLN A 22 7.04 -2.58 7.53
N ALA A 23 6.32 -3.68 7.39
CA ALA A 23 5.10 -3.75 6.61
C ALA A 23 3.96 -2.97 7.30
N GLY A 24 3.18 -2.26 6.49
CA GLY A 24 1.91 -1.66 6.88
C GLY A 24 0.74 -2.46 6.33
N ARG A 25 -0.45 -2.22 6.87
CA ARG A 25 -1.69 -2.86 6.44
C ARG A 25 -2.52 -1.90 5.61
N VAL A 26 -3.01 -2.36 4.46
CA VAL A 26 -3.99 -1.60 3.68
C VAL A 26 -5.33 -1.55 4.43
N VAL A 27 -5.79 -0.34 4.72
CA VAL A 27 -7.07 -0.08 5.42
C VAL A 27 -8.08 0.67 4.55
N GLY A 28 -7.67 1.15 3.37
CA GLY A 28 -8.56 1.78 2.41
C GLY A 28 -7.95 1.87 1.02
N ARG A 29 -8.82 2.00 0.01
CA ARG A 29 -8.46 2.23 -1.38
C ARG A 29 -9.46 3.22 -1.97
N PHE A 30 -8.98 4.17 -2.76
CA PHE A 30 -9.80 5.09 -3.54
C PHE A 30 -9.06 5.46 -4.83
N ASP A 31 -9.81 5.71 -5.89
CA ASP A 31 -9.28 6.13 -7.18
C ASP A 31 -9.64 7.61 -7.40
N ASP A 32 -8.69 8.40 -7.88
CA ASP A 32 -8.88 9.78 -8.31
C ASP A 32 -8.22 10.06 -9.68
N ASP A 33 -8.17 11.32 -10.09
CA ASP A 33 -7.60 11.73 -11.38
C ASP A 33 -6.07 11.45 -11.48
N ASP A 34 -5.37 11.33 -10.34
CA ASP A 34 -3.93 11.06 -10.27
C ASP A 34 -3.62 9.55 -10.22
N GLY A 35 -4.60 8.73 -9.82
CA GLY A 35 -4.54 7.27 -9.93
C GLY A 35 -5.17 6.55 -8.73
N SER A 36 -4.70 5.33 -8.49
CA SER A 36 -5.17 4.50 -7.38
C SER A 36 -4.37 4.79 -6.12
N TRP A 37 -5.03 5.36 -5.11
CA TRP A 37 -4.47 5.65 -3.80
C TRP A 37 -4.83 4.57 -2.77
N ILE A 38 -3.85 4.23 -1.96
CA ILE A 38 -3.93 3.21 -0.93
C ILE A 38 -3.69 3.85 0.44
N LEU A 39 -4.69 3.78 1.32
CA LEU A 39 -4.54 4.18 2.71
C LEU A 39 -3.93 3.01 3.51
N VAL A 40 -2.74 3.25 4.06
CA VAL A 40 -1.97 2.26 4.81
C VAL A 40 -1.91 2.67 6.29
N GLU A 41 -2.14 1.71 7.18
CA GLU A 41 -1.89 1.83 8.62
C GLU A 41 -0.56 1.16 8.95
N TRP A 42 0.36 1.92 9.54
CA TRP A 42 1.71 1.47 9.91
C TRP A 42 1.75 0.93 11.35
N PRO A 43 2.81 0.21 11.74
CA PRO A 43 2.92 -0.36 13.09
C PRO A 43 2.92 0.65 14.24
N ASP A 44 3.29 1.91 13.95
CA ASP A 44 3.19 3.03 14.89
C ASP A 44 1.78 3.63 14.97
N THR A 45 0.78 2.97 14.38
CA THR A 45 -0.63 3.38 14.27
C THR A 45 -0.89 4.62 13.41
N THR A 46 0.16 5.14 12.75
CA THR A 46 -0.02 6.25 11.80
C THR A 46 -0.69 5.76 10.53
N ARG A 47 -1.48 6.63 9.91
CA ARG A 47 -2.16 6.34 8.65
C ARG A 47 -1.72 7.34 7.59
N ARG A 48 -1.28 6.83 6.44
CA ARG A 48 -0.90 7.65 5.29
C ARG A 48 -1.37 7.02 3.99
N ALA A 49 -1.74 7.88 3.05
CA ALA A 49 -2.08 7.49 1.69
C ALA A 49 -0.85 7.52 0.81
N TYR A 50 -0.72 6.53 -0.06
CA TYR A 50 0.34 6.40 -1.06
C TYR A 50 -0.27 5.98 -2.39
N LEU A 51 0.37 6.32 -3.50
CA LEU A 51 -0.02 5.75 -4.79
C LEU A 51 0.27 4.25 -4.79
N GLU A 52 -0.60 3.47 -5.41
CA GLU A 52 -0.47 2.01 -5.50
C GLU A 52 0.88 1.59 -6.10
N GLN A 53 1.43 2.37 -7.03
CA GLN A 53 2.71 2.11 -7.67
C GLN A 53 3.92 2.26 -6.72
N ASP A 54 3.78 3.04 -5.64
CA ASP A 54 4.84 3.28 -4.64
C ASP A 54 4.90 2.16 -3.61
N LEU A 55 3.90 1.28 -3.62
CA LEU A 55 3.76 0.16 -2.69
C LEU A 55 4.08 -1.15 -3.40
N GLU A 56 4.58 -2.10 -2.62
CA GLU A 56 4.66 -3.49 -3.02
C GLU A 56 3.99 -4.36 -1.97
N ARG A 57 3.20 -5.34 -2.45
CA ARG A 57 2.58 -6.34 -1.59
C ARG A 57 3.67 -7.23 -1.01
N VAL A 58 3.64 -7.44 0.30
CA VAL A 58 4.50 -8.41 0.98
C VAL A 58 3.67 -9.59 1.48
N PRO A 59 4.25 -10.80 1.56
CA PRO A 59 3.61 -11.89 2.26
C PRO A 59 3.40 -11.50 3.73
N ALA A 60 2.26 -11.88 4.29
CA ALA A 60 1.98 -11.76 5.72
C ALA A 60 2.84 -12.72 6.55
#